data_AF-A0A1W5D7Q6-F1
#
_entry.id   AF-A0A1W5D7Q6-F1
#
_cell.length_a   1.000
_cell.length_b   1.000
_cell.length_c   1.000
_cell.angle_alpha   90.00
_cell.angle_beta   90.00
_cell.angle_gamma   90.00
#
_symmetry.space_group_name_H-M   'P 1'
#
loop_
_entity.id
_entity.type
_entity.pdbx_description
1 polymer ?
#
loop_
_entity_poly.entity_id
_entity_poly.type
_entity_poly.pdbx_seq_one_letter_code
_entity_poly.pdbx_strand_id
1 'polypeptide(L)'
;MAEAEAMYRRALEGYEKAWGPEHTSTLDTVNDLGNLYADRGKMAEAEAMYRRALEGYEKAWGPEHTSTLNTVNNLGNLYNNRGKMAEAEA
;
A
#
# COMPACT_ATOMS: atom_id res chain seq x y z
N MET A 1 2.87 7.23 15.96
CA MET A 1 2.10 6.46 14.95
C MET A 1 1.16 7.35 14.16
N ALA A 2 0.20 8.07 14.77
CA ALA A 2 -0.63 9.06 14.04
C ALA A 2 0.20 10.10 13.25
N GLU A 3 1.35 10.50 13.79
CA GLU A 3 2.32 11.38 13.10
C GLU A 3 2.86 10.80 11.80
N ALA A 4 3.19 9.50 11.76
CA ALA A 4 3.68 8.85 10.54
C ALA A 4 2.61 8.88 9.43
N GLU A 5 1.35 8.61 9.78
CA GLU A 5 0.24 8.68 8.81
C GLU A 5 0.05 10.10 8.28
N ALA A 6 0.13 11.10 9.15
CA ALA A 6 0.03 12.49 8.74
C ALA A 6 1.18 12.90 7.81
N MET A 7 2.41 12.44 8.09
CA MET A 7 3.57 12.69 7.23
C MET A 7 3.43 12.02 5.86
N TYR A 8 3.03 10.75 5.81
CA TYR A 8 2.82 10.05 4.53
C TYR A 8 1.68 10.67 3.72
N ARG A 9 0.56 11.07 4.35
CA ARG A 9 -0.52 11.77 3.64
C ARG A 9 -0.08 13.12 3.08
N ARG A 10 0.72 13.88 3.83
CA ARG A 10 1.31 15.13 3.35
C ARG A 10 2.27 14.90 2.18
N ALA A 11 3.09 13.87 2.24
CA ALA A 11 3.97 13.49 1.14
C ALA A 11 3.18 13.07 -0.09
N LEU A 12 2.12 12.28 0.10
CA LEU A 12 1.23 11.82 -0.96
C LEU A 12 0.61 13.00 -1.71
N GLU A 13 0.01 13.96 -0.99
CA GLU A 13 -0.57 15.17 -1.58
C GLU A 13 0.48 15.97 -2.36
N GLY A 14 1.70 16.09 -1.81
CA GLY A 14 2.81 16.77 -2.47
C GLY A 14 3.23 16.11 -3.78
N TYR A 15 3.44 14.78 -3.78
CA TYR A 15 3.85 14.04 -4.97
C TYR A 15 2.74 13.95 -6.02
N GLU A 16 1.49 13.75 -5.61
CA GLU A 16 0.33 13.79 -6.52
C GLU A 16 0.24 15.13 -7.25
N LYS A 17 0.44 16.24 -6.53
CA LYS A 17 0.42 17.58 -7.11
C LYS A 17 1.62 17.84 -8.02
N ALA A 18 2.81 17.37 -7.64
CA ALA A 18 4.04 17.66 -8.37
C ALA A 18 4.17 16.82 -9.65
N TRP A 19 3.84 15.53 -9.57
CA TRP A 19 4.18 14.53 -10.59
C TRP A 19 3.00 13.66 -11.02
N GLY A 20 1.87 13.74 -10.32
CA GLY A 20 0.66 13.00 -10.65
C GLY A 20 0.47 11.71 -9.85
N PRO A 21 -0.73 11.10 -9.94
CA PRO A 21 -1.12 9.95 -9.13
C PRO A 21 -0.38 8.65 -9.48
N GLU A 22 0.17 8.55 -10.69
CA GLU A 22 0.85 7.33 -11.20
C GLU A 22 2.38 7.45 -11.15
N HIS A 23 2.92 8.57 -10.67
CA HIS A 23 4.36 8.71 -10.52
C HIS A 23 4.87 7.76 -9.44
N THR A 24 6.07 7.22 -9.64
CA THR A 24 6.65 6.15 -8.81
C THR A 24 6.74 6.55 -7.35
N SER A 25 7.21 7.77 -7.03
CA SER A 25 7.23 8.27 -5.65
C SER A 25 5.84 8.44 -5.02
N THR A 26 4.82 8.72 -5.83
CA THR A 26 3.42 8.74 -5.36
C THR A 26 2.99 7.33 -4.99
N LEU A 27 3.26 6.35 -5.86
CA LEU A 27 2.92 4.95 -5.65
C LEU A 27 3.69 4.33 -4.48
N ASP A 28 4.97 4.68 -4.31
CA ASP A 28 5.80 4.27 -3.15
C ASP A 28 5.14 4.75 -1.85
N THR A 29 4.71 6.02 -1.83
CA THR A 29 4.04 6.61 -0.67
C THR A 29 2.70 5.93 -0.38
N VAL A 30 1.93 5.56 -1.42
CA VAL A 30 0.69 4.80 -1.26
C VAL A 30 0.98 3.41 -0.69
N ASN A 31 1.98 2.69 -1.20
CA ASN A 31 2.37 1.38 -0.70
C ASN A 31 2.81 1.44 0.78
N ASP A 32 3.55 2.49 1.16
CA ASP A 32 3.98 2.71 2.54
C ASP A 32 2.82 3.02 3.50
N LEU A 33 1.79 3.76 3.05
CA LEU A 33 0.54 3.88 3.79
C LEU A 33 -0.15 2.52 3.98
N GLY A 34 -0.08 1.65 2.98
CA GLY A 34 -0.54 0.26 3.08
C GLY A 34 0.16 -0.50 4.20
N ASN A 35 1.50 -0.44 4.25
CA ASN A 35 2.31 -1.06 5.31
C ASN A 35 1.88 -0.53 6.69
N LEU A 36 1.76 0.80 6.81
CA LEU A 36 1.40 1.45 8.06
C LEU A 36 0.01 1.05 8.58
N TYR A 37 -0.96 0.85 7.68
CA TYR A 37 -2.29 0.39 8.06
C TYR A 37 -2.30 -1.11 8.41
N ALA A 38 -1.53 -1.93 7.69
CA ALA A 38 -1.39 -3.36 7.97
C ALA A 38 -0.83 -3.59 9.38
N ASP A 39 0.22 -2.85 9.76
CA ASP A 39 0.83 -2.89 11.09
C ASP A 39 -0.12 -2.49 12.23
N ARG A 40 -1.22 -1.80 11.90
CA ARG A 40 -2.26 -1.38 12.85
C ARG A 40 -3.49 -2.28 12.85
N GLY A 41 -3.47 -3.37 12.09
CA GLY A 41 -4.64 -4.23 11.89
C GLY A 41 -5.77 -3.58 11.09
N LYS A 42 -5.52 -2.43 10.45
CA LYS A 42 -6.49 -1.74 9.58
C LYS A 42 -6.51 -2.39 8.20
N MET A 43 -7.06 -3.60 8.15
CA MET A 43 -6.99 -4.47 6.97
C MET A 43 -7.61 -3.84 5.72
N ALA A 44 -8.78 -3.21 5.86
CA ALA A 44 -9.48 -2.62 4.72
C ALA A 44 -8.73 -1.41 4.14
N GLU A 45 -8.21 -0.54 5.00
CA GLU A 45 -7.41 0.61 4.55
C GLU A 45 -6.08 0.17 3.93
N ALA A 46 -5.43 -0.84 4.49
CA ALA A 46 -4.20 -1.41 3.91
C ALA A 46 -4.45 -1.99 2.51
N GLU A 47 -5.51 -2.79 2.36
CA GLU A 47 -5.89 -3.41 1.09
C GLU A 47 -6.18 -2.36 0.01
N ALA A 48 -6.91 -1.29 0.38
CA ALA A 48 -7.20 -0.18 -0.53
C ALA A 48 -5.92 0.52 -1.02
N MET A 49 -4.97 0.77 -0.12
CA MET A 49 -3.69 1.38 -0.48
C MET A 49 -2.87 0.47 -1.40
N TYR A 50 -2.69 -0.80 -1.04
CA TYR A 50 -1.91 -1.70 -1.89
C TYR A 50 -2.54 -1.92 -3.27
N ARG A 51 -3.88 -2.04 -3.38
CA ARG A 51 -4.53 -2.15 -4.69
C ARG A 51 -4.29 -0.93 -5.57
N ARG A 52 -4.37 0.27 -4.98
CA ARG A 52 -4.07 1.51 -5.70
C ARG A 52 -2.62 1.56 -6.17
N ALA A 53 -1.67 1.18 -5.32
CA ALA A 53 -0.25 1.11 -5.71
C ALA A 53 -0.01 0.05 -6.81
N LEU A 54 -0.65 -1.11 -6.70
CA LEU A 54 -0.54 -2.21 -7.66
C LEU A 54 -0.98 -1.78 -9.06
N GLU A 55 -2.18 -1.20 -9.18
CA GLU A 55 -2.71 -0.71 -10.47
C GLU A 55 -1.77 0.33 -11.09
N GLY A 56 -1.23 1.25 -10.27
CA GLY A 56 -0.28 2.25 -10.73
C GLY A 56 1.04 1.66 -11.22
N TYR A 57 1.64 0.73 -10.47
CA TYR A 57 2.91 0.11 -10.86
C TYR A 57 2.75 -0.81 -12.08
N GLU A 58 1.66 -1.56 -12.17
CA GLU A 58 1.34 -2.36 -13.36
C GLU A 58 1.25 -1.49 -14.61
N LYS A 59 0.62 -0.32 -14.52
CA LYS A 59 0.53 0.61 -15.63
C LYS A 59 1.88 1.27 -15.96
N ALA A 60 2.65 1.66 -14.95
CA ALA A 60 3.91 2.38 -15.14
C ALA A 60 5.05 1.47 -15.66
N TRP A 61 5.14 0.25 -15.15
CA TRP A 61 6.31 -0.62 -15.33
C TRP A 61 5.97 -2.07 -15.72
N GLY A 62 4.69 -2.45 -15.65
CA GLY A 62 4.25 -3.80 -15.97
C GLY A 62 4.16 -4.73 -14.74
N PRO A 63 3.55 -5.91 -14.94
CA PRO A 63 3.26 -6.87 -13.87
C PRO A 63 4.50 -7.52 -13.24
N GLU A 64 5.59 -7.64 -13.99
CA GLU A 64 6.81 -8.33 -13.56
C GLU A 64 7.85 -7.41 -12.89
N HIS A 65 7.57 -6.10 -12.83
CA HIS A 65 8.49 -5.17 -12.19
C HIS A 65 8.57 -5.43 -10.68
N THR A 66 9.75 -5.26 -10.09
CA THR A 66 10.00 -5.57 -8.68
C THR A 66 9.04 -4.85 -7.72
N SER A 67 8.71 -3.58 -7.96
CA SER A 67 7.73 -2.86 -7.14
C SER A 67 6.33 -3.44 -7.23
N THR A 68 5.90 -3.86 -8.43
CA THR A 68 4.62 -4.53 -8.64
C THR A 68 4.56 -5.85 -7.86
N LEU A 69 5.60 -6.69 -8.02
CA LEU A 69 5.71 -7.97 -7.31
C LEU A 69 5.77 -7.79 -5.79
N ASN A 70 6.46 -6.75 -5.30
CA ASN A 70 6.49 -6.42 -3.89
C ASN A 70 5.09 -6.04 -3.36
N THR A 71 4.33 -5.23 -4.09
CA THR A 71 2.96 -4.88 -3.70
C THR A 71 2.03 -6.11 -3.71
N VAL A 72 2.17 -7.02 -4.68
CA VAL A 72 1.46 -8.31 -4.70
C VAL A 72 1.82 -9.14 -3.45
N ASN A 73 3.09 -9.24 -3.11
CA ASN A 73 3.55 -9.94 -1.90
C ASN A 73 2.96 -9.32 -0.63
N ASN A 74 2.89 -7.99 -0.54
CA ASN A 74 2.28 -7.30 0.60
C ASN A 74 0.78 -7.59 0.73
N LEU A 75 0.04 -7.64 -0.38
CA LEU A 75 -1.36 -8.08 -0.40
C LEU A 75 -1.51 -9.54 0.07
N GLY A 76 -0.63 -10.43 -0.39
CA GLY A 76 -0.60 -11.83 0.05
C GLY A 76 -0.39 -11.96 1.57
N ASN A 77 0.56 -11.20 2.12
CA ASN A 77 0.82 -11.15 3.56
C ASN A 77 -0.38 -10.60 4.35
N LEU A 78 -1.04 -9.56 3.83
CA LEU A 78 -2.23 -8.98 4.44
C LEU A 78 -3.36 -10.02 4.58
N TYR A 79 -3.65 -10.76 3.51
CA TYR A 79 -4.69 -11.79 3.53
C TYR A 79 -4.31 -12.99 4.40
N ASN A 80 -3.05 -13.42 4.40
CA ASN A 80 -2.57 -14.48 5.28
C ASN A 80 -2.76 -14.11 6.77
N ASN A 81 -2.44 -12.88 7.14
CA ASN A 81 -2.63 -12.39 8.50
C ASN A 81 -4.12 -12.35 8.89
N ARG A 82 -5.00 -11.95 7.96
CA ARG A 82 -6.46 -12.00 8.16
C ARG A 82 -6.97 -13.42 8.38
N GLY A 83 -6.49 -14.40 7.59
CA GLY A 83 -6.85 -15.81 7.75
C GLY A 83 -6.46 -16.36 9.13
N LYS A 84 -5.23 -16.08 9.57
CA LYS A 84 -4.73 -16.49 10.89
C LYS A 84 -5.52 -15.87 12.05
N MET A 85 -5.92 -14.60 11.93
CA MET A 85 -6.77 -13.96 12.95
C MET A 85 -8.15 -14.64 13.02
N ALA A 86 -8.76 -14.95 11.87
CA ALA A 86 -10.04 -15.65 11.83
C ALA A 86 -9.95 -17.07 12.41
N GLU A 87 -8.84 -17.79 12.19
CA GLU A 87 -8.59 -19.11 12.80
C GLU A 87 -8.36 -19.03 14.32
N ALA A 88 -7.72 -17.97 14.82
CA ALA A 88 -7.46 -17.78 16.24
C ALA A 88 -8.71 -17.39 17.06
N GLU A 89 -9.74 -16.88 16.40
CA GLU A 89 -11.01 -16.45 17.02
C GLU A 89 -12.11 -17.54 17.00
N ALA A 90 -11.84 -18.71 16.39
CA ALA A 90 -12.78 -19.85 16.29
C ALA A 90 -12.60 -20.86 17.44
#